data_AF-P0DXA4-F1
#
_entry.id   AF-P0DXA4-F1
#
_cell.length_a   1.000
_cell.length_b   1.000
_cell.length_c   1.000
_cell.angle_alpha   90.00
_cell.angle_beta   90.00
_cell.angle_gamma   90.00
#
_symmetry.space_group_name_H-M   'P 1'
#
loop_
_entity.id
_entity.type
_entity.pdbx_description
1 polymer ?
#
loop_
_entity_poly.entity_id
_entity_poly.type
_entity_poly.pdbx_seq_one_letter_code
_entity_poly.pdbx_strand_id
1 'polypeptide(L)'
;MKSHEYIVICGLNRSKVGRYIAIVASFLSFISIFLALTALEWLKNYHINSHIPASVFSLISAGGIYMGLYAWFDKNLWQNSYLGKFLCVPNLEGRWHVDGHTRSEGGNTWEGELKIVQTWDKVRIHLKTKASHSDSVTASIIYDKGIGYQLLYNYRNQPKTGEEHLTSHVGFAEFRFDADLKSAEGHYFNGQGRATYGTMTITRIEHA
;
A
#
# COMPACT_ATOMS: atom_id res chain seq x y z
N MET A 1 12.80 -6.77 5.20
CA MET A 1 11.65 -5.90 5.54
C MET A 1 10.40 -6.78 5.59
N LYS A 2 9.62 -6.78 6.68
CA LYS A 2 8.39 -7.58 6.76
C LYS A 2 7.18 -6.67 6.54
N SER A 3 6.93 -6.30 5.28
CA SER A 3 5.55 -5.89 4.93
C SER A 3 4.67 -7.13 4.97
N HIS A 4 3.42 -6.95 5.33
CA HIS A 4 2.43 -8.02 5.40
C HIS A 4 1.26 -7.69 4.50
N GLU A 5 0.52 -8.71 4.07
CA GLU A 5 -0.72 -8.50 3.35
C GLU A 5 -1.71 -7.73 4.24
N TYR A 6 -2.53 -6.90 3.62
CA TYR A 6 -3.63 -6.22 4.30
C TYR A 6 -4.94 -6.47 3.59
N ILE A 7 -6.03 -6.42 4.34
CA ILE A 7 -7.36 -6.67 3.83
C ILE A 7 -7.99 -5.35 3.40
N VAL A 8 -8.62 -5.30 2.23
CA VAL A 8 -9.46 -4.18 1.82
C VAL A 8 -10.92 -4.62 1.94
N ILE A 9 -11.65 -4.03 2.87
CA ILE A 9 -13.05 -4.32 3.14
C ILE A 9 -13.90 -3.34 2.32
N CYS A 10 -14.94 -3.85 1.66
CA CYS A 10 -15.79 -3.12 0.71
C CYS A 10 -15.09 -2.65 -0.58
N GLY A 11 -13.83 -2.99 -0.80
CA GLY A 11 -13.11 -2.69 -2.04
C GLY A 11 -13.37 -3.69 -3.17
N LEU A 12 -12.86 -3.36 -4.36
CA LEU A 12 -12.93 -4.26 -5.50
C LEU A 12 -12.10 -5.53 -5.22
N ASN A 13 -12.69 -6.71 -5.47
CA ASN A 13 -12.02 -7.98 -5.19
C ASN A 13 -10.68 -8.06 -5.94
N ARG A 14 -9.56 -8.23 -5.22
CA ARG A 14 -8.20 -8.24 -5.79
C ARG A 14 -8.01 -9.27 -6.92
N SER A 15 -8.71 -10.41 -6.86
CA SER A 15 -8.69 -11.41 -7.94
C SER A 15 -9.32 -10.90 -9.25
N LYS A 16 -10.27 -9.96 -9.18
CA LYS A 16 -10.84 -9.31 -10.37
C LYS A 16 -9.82 -8.37 -11.01
N VAL A 17 -9.02 -7.67 -10.21
CA VAL A 17 -7.96 -6.79 -10.72
C VAL A 17 -6.92 -7.58 -11.50
N GLY A 18 -6.43 -8.70 -10.95
CA GLY A 18 -5.52 -9.59 -11.67
C GLY A 18 -6.10 -10.08 -13.00
N ARG A 19 -7.40 -10.42 -13.03
CA ARG A 19 -8.10 -10.81 -14.27
C ARG A 19 -8.17 -9.67 -15.29
N TYR A 20 -8.47 -8.44 -14.87
CA TYR A 20 -8.49 -7.29 -15.78
C TYR A 20 -7.09 -7.00 -16.35
N ILE A 21 -6.04 -7.06 -15.53
CA ILE A 21 -4.67 -6.90 -16.00
C ILE A 21 -4.33 -8.00 -17.02
N ALA A 22 -4.74 -9.24 -16.79
CA ALA A 22 -4.53 -10.33 -17.74
C ALA A 22 -5.27 -10.10 -19.08
N ILE A 23 -6.52 -9.63 -19.05
CA ILE A 23 -7.28 -9.30 -20.28
C ILE A 23 -6.57 -8.19 -21.06
N VAL A 24 -6.14 -7.12 -20.38
CA VAL A 24 -5.40 -6.02 -21.00
C VAL A 24 -4.07 -6.52 -21.56
N ALA A 25 -3.35 -7.38 -20.84
CA ALA A 25 -2.10 -7.97 -21.31
C ALA A 25 -2.29 -8.83 -22.57
N SER A 26 -3.35 -9.64 -22.62
CA SER A 26 -3.70 -10.43 -23.81
C SER A 26 -4.01 -9.54 -25.01
N PHE A 27 -4.77 -8.47 -24.82
CA PHE A 27 -5.09 -7.53 -25.89
C PHE A 27 -3.85 -6.78 -26.40
N LEU A 28 -2.98 -6.32 -25.49
CA LEU A 28 -1.73 -5.68 -25.85
C LEU A 28 -0.76 -6.64 -26.55
N SER A 29 -0.74 -7.92 -26.15
CA SER A 29 0.04 -8.96 -26.82
C SER A 29 -0.45 -9.17 -28.25
N PHE A 30 -1.78 -9.26 -28.44
CA PHE A 30 -2.39 -9.36 -29.76
C PHE A 30 -1.99 -8.19 -30.67
N ILE A 31 -2.15 -6.94 -30.19
CA ILE A 31 -1.73 -5.75 -30.94
C ILE A 31 -0.23 -5.78 -31.26
N SER A 32 0.60 -6.12 -30.28
CA SER A 32 2.06 -6.16 -30.47
C SER A 32 2.47 -7.18 -31.52
N ILE A 33 1.88 -8.38 -31.50
CA ILE A 33 2.15 -9.42 -32.50
C ILE A 33 1.64 -8.98 -33.88
N PHE A 34 0.43 -8.42 -33.96
CA PHE A 34 -0.14 -7.92 -35.21
C PHE A 34 0.74 -6.83 -35.85
N LEU A 35 1.19 -5.85 -35.07
CA LEU A 35 2.09 -4.79 -35.53
C LEU A 35 3.46 -5.35 -35.95
N ALA A 36 4.02 -6.31 -35.20
CA ALA A 36 5.28 -6.94 -35.55
C ALA A 36 5.18 -7.69 -36.88
N LEU A 37 4.10 -8.44 -37.11
CA LEU A 37 3.86 -9.16 -38.37
C LEU A 37 3.63 -8.20 -39.54
N THR A 38 2.81 -7.15 -39.35
CA THR A 38 2.58 -6.12 -40.38
C THR A 38 3.89 -5.41 -40.75
N ALA A 39 4.74 -5.10 -39.77
CA ALA A 39 6.04 -4.50 -40.01
C ALA A 39 6.98 -5.43 -40.78
N LEU A 40 6.98 -6.74 -40.48
CA LEU A 40 7.75 -7.74 -41.22
C LEU A 40 7.29 -7.86 -42.68
N GLU A 41 5.99 -7.87 -42.94
CA GLU A 41 5.43 -7.89 -44.30
C GLU A 41 5.83 -6.63 -45.07
N TRP A 42 5.73 -5.46 -44.43
CA TRP A 42 6.15 -4.19 -45.02
C TRP A 42 7.65 -4.20 -45.37
N LEU A 43 8.52 -4.65 -44.45
CA LEU A 43 9.97 -4.75 -44.71
C LEU A 43 10.31 -5.74 -45.84
N LYS A 44 9.58 -6.86 -45.91
CA LYS A 44 9.75 -7.86 -46.98
C LYS A 44 9.40 -7.28 -48.35
N ASN A 45 8.39 -6.42 -48.45
CA ASN A 45 8.03 -5.73 -49.70
C ASN A 45 9.16 -4.81 -50.21
N TYR A 46 10.04 -4.33 -49.33
CA TYR A 46 11.25 -3.59 -49.69
C TYR A 46 12.50 -4.48 -49.84
N HIS A 47 12.33 -5.80 -49.96
CA HIS A 47 13.40 -6.80 -50.04
C HIS A 47 14.37 -6.79 -48.84
N ILE A 48 13.96 -6.25 -47.70
CA ILE A 48 14.74 -6.31 -46.46
C ILE A 48 14.38 -7.61 -45.73
N ASN A 49 15.27 -8.61 -45.81
CA ASN A 49 15.11 -9.85 -45.05
C ASN A 49 15.30 -9.58 -43.56
N SER A 50 14.19 -9.40 -42.86
CA SER A 50 14.15 -9.26 -41.41
C SER A 50 13.53 -10.50 -40.79
N HIS A 51 14.23 -11.13 -39.86
CA HIS A 51 13.70 -12.22 -39.04
C HIS A 51 13.64 -11.74 -37.60
N ILE A 52 12.46 -11.84 -36.99
CA ILE A 52 12.29 -11.59 -35.55
C ILE A 52 12.49 -12.93 -34.83
N PRO A 53 13.48 -13.03 -33.92
CA PRO A 53 13.70 -14.25 -33.15
C PRO A 53 12.48 -14.61 -32.30
N ALA A 54 12.25 -15.91 -32.09
CA ALA A 54 11.16 -16.41 -31.23
C ALA A 54 11.25 -15.88 -29.78
N SER A 55 12.46 -15.55 -29.30
CA SER A 55 12.67 -14.93 -27.99
C SER A 55 12.06 -13.52 -27.87
N VAL A 56 12.00 -12.76 -28.96
CA VAL A 56 11.32 -11.45 -28.95
C VAL A 56 9.81 -11.67 -28.83
N PHE A 57 9.26 -12.64 -29.56
CA PHE A 57 7.85 -13.03 -29.44
C PHE A 57 7.50 -13.53 -28.03
N SER A 58 8.40 -14.22 -27.34
CA SER A 58 8.16 -14.66 -25.96
C SER A 58 8.12 -13.49 -24.96
N LEU A 59 8.91 -12.43 -25.17
CA LEU A 59 8.85 -11.21 -24.35
C LEU A 59 7.55 -10.43 -24.53
N ILE A 60 7.03 -10.34 -25.76
CA ILE A 60 5.72 -9.72 -26.06
C ILE A 60 4.55 -10.69 -25.90
N SER A 61 4.79 -11.88 -25.33
CA SER A 61 3.72 -12.79 -24.97
C SER A 61 2.82 -12.18 -23.90
N ALA A 62 1.56 -12.63 -23.85
CA ALA A 62 0.61 -12.18 -22.84
C ALA A 62 1.14 -12.36 -21.41
N GLY A 63 1.93 -13.41 -21.14
CA GLY A 63 2.56 -13.65 -19.84
C GLY A 63 3.65 -12.63 -19.51
N GLY A 64 4.53 -12.30 -20.46
CA GLY A 64 5.57 -11.28 -20.29
C GLY A 64 4.97 -9.89 -20.02
N ILE A 65 3.98 -9.52 -20.84
CA ILE A 65 3.25 -8.26 -20.68
C ILE A 65 2.49 -8.23 -19.35
N TYR A 66 1.83 -9.32 -18.96
CA TYR A 66 1.14 -9.42 -17.68
C TYR A 66 2.10 -9.19 -16.50
N MET A 67 3.26 -9.83 -16.49
CA MET A 67 4.25 -9.63 -15.43
C MET A 67 4.72 -8.17 -15.35
N GLY A 68 4.99 -7.54 -16.50
CA GLY A 68 5.38 -6.12 -16.56
C GLY A 68 4.27 -5.19 -16.06
N LEU A 69 3.04 -5.39 -16.55
CA LEU A 69 1.88 -4.59 -16.13
C LEU A 69 1.56 -4.78 -14.66
N TYR A 70 1.62 -6.02 -14.15
CA TYR A 70 1.37 -6.28 -12.74
C TYR A 70 2.44 -5.64 -11.86
N ALA A 71 3.72 -5.74 -12.22
CA ALA A 71 4.80 -5.10 -11.46
C ALA A 71 4.67 -3.56 -11.45
N TRP A 72 4.27 -2.97 -12.58
CA TRP A 72 3.97 -1.54 -12.65
C TRP A 72 2.71 -1.17 -11.85
N PHE A 73 1.69 -2.01 -11.91
CA PHE A 73 0.46 -1.84 -11.17
C PHE A 73 0.62 -1.99 -9.68
N ASP A 74 1.44 -2.91 -9.19
CA ASP A 74 1.67 -3.15 -7.76
C ASP A 74 2.42 -1.99 -7.09
N LYS A 75 3.37 -1.38 -7.82
CA LYS A 75 4.16 -0.26 -7.32
C LYS A 75 3.46 1.09 -7.47
N ASN A 76 3.07 1.46 -8.69
CA ASN A 76 2.81 2.87 -9.00
C ASN A 76 1.39 3.13 -9.55
N LEU A 77 0.87 2.26 -10.41
CA LEU A 77 -0.33 2.60 -11.18
C LEU A 77 -1.56 2.80 -10.29
N TRP A 78 -1.71 1.97 -9.26
CA TRP A 78 -2.82 2.01 -8.30
C TRP A 78 -2.84 3.29 -7.45
N GLN A 79 -1.68 3.93 -7.25
CA GLN A 79 -1.53 5.12 -6.40
C GLN A 79 -2.17 6.37 -7.01
N ASN A 80 -2.46 6.34 -8.32
CA ASN A 80 -3.18 7.42 -8.98
C ASN A 80 -4.57 7.61 -8.35
N SER A 81 -4.89 8.83 -7.94
CA SER A 81 -6.15 9.18 -7.27
C SER A 81 -7.41 8.69 -8.00
N TYR A 82 -7.41 8.64 -9.33
CA TYR A 82 -8.56 8.11 -10.09
C TYR A 82 -8.70 6.60 -9.94
N LEU A 83 -7.59 5.87 -10.08
CA LEU A 83 -7.59 4.42 -10.01
C LEU A 83 -7.77 3.94 -8.57
N GLY A 84 -7.13 4.59 -7.60
CA GLY A 84 -7.34 4.33 -6.18
C GLY A 84 -8.79 4.52 -5.76
N LYS A 85 -9.45 5.60 -6.20
CA LYS A 85 -10.89 5.82 -5.97
C LYS A 85 -11.75 4.73 -6.62
N PHE A 86 -11.48 4.36 -7.86
CA PHE A 86 -12.21 3.29 -8.54
C PHE A 86 -12.05 1.93 -7.84
N LEU A 87 -10.85 1.63 -7.35
CA LEU A 87 -10.54 0.40 -6.64
C LEU A 87 -10.97 0.44 -5.16
N CYS A 88 -11.37 1.62 -4.66
CA CYS A 88 -11.65 1.89 -3.25
C CYS A 88 -10.44 1.57 -2.35
N VAL A 89 -9.22 1.87 -2.83
CA VAL A 89 -7.97 1.71 -2.09
C VAL A 89 -7.29 3.07 -2.00
N PRO A 90 -7.11 3.64 -0.79
CA PRO A 90 -6.44 4.91 -0.62
C PRO A 90 -4.93 4.73 -0.68
N ASN A 91 -4.22 5.75 -1.19
CA ASN A 91 -2.78 5.84 -1.06
C ASN A 91 -2.41 6.50 0.28
N LEU A 92 -2.08 5.67 1.26
CA LEU A 92 -1.66 6.10 2.59
C LEU A 92 -0.14 6.11 2.74
N GLU A 93 0.60 5.73 1.69
CA GLU A 93 2.07 5.69 1.69
C GLU A 93 2.63 7.07 2.06
N GLY A 94 3.64 7.08 2.91
CA GLY A 94 4.35 8.30 3.29
C GLY A 94 4.72 8.35 4.76
N ARG A 95 5.11 9.55 5.18
CA ARG A 95 5.43 9.87 6.57
C ARG A 95 4.35 10.75 7.14
N TRP A 96 4.01 10.49 8.39
CA TRP A 96 2.94 11.16 9.11
C TRP A 96 3.47 11.59 10.46
N HIS A 97 3.24 12.85 10.82
CA HIS A 97 3.43 13.35 12.17
C HIS A 97 2.29 12.83 13.04
N VAL A 98 2.59 12.43 14.27
CA VAL A 98 1.62 11.87 15.21
C VAL A 98 1.58 12.72 16.47
N ASP A 99 0.39 13.21 16.80
CA ASP A 99 0.07 13.84 18.08
C ASP A 99 -0.82 12.88 18.87
N GLY A 100 -0.24 12.25 19.89
CA GLY A 100 -0.89 11.27 20.73
C GLY A 100 -1.27 11.84 22.09
N HIS A 101 -2.39 11.36 22.64
CA HIS A 101 -2.83 11.69 23.98
C HIS A 101 -3.27 10.42 24.71
N THR A 102 -2.47 10.00 25.69
CA THR A 102 -2.79 8.85 26.54
C THR A 102 -3.91 9.25 27.48
N ARG A 103 -5.04 8.55 27.43
CA ARG A 103 -6.21 8.82 28.30
C ARG A 103 -6.14 8.04 29.61
N SER A 104 -5.47 6.91 29.61
CA SER A 104 -5.06 6.19 30.82
C SER A 104 -3.87 6.87 31.51
N GLU A 105 -3.62 6.54 32.79
CA GLU A 105 -2.37 6.90 33.49
C GLU A 105 -2.04 8.41 33.53
N GLY A 106 -3.05 9.26 33.70
CA GLY A 106 -2.85 10.68 34.05
C GLY A 106 -2.78 11.67 32.89
N GLY A 107 -3.04 11.25 31.63
CA GLY A 107 -3.32 12.22 30.56
C GLY A 107 -2.10 12.73 29.77
N ASN A 108 -1.06 11.92 29.60
CA ASN A 108 0.18 12.38 28.97
C ASN A 108 0.06 12.52 27.44
N THR A 109 0.45 13.69 26.93
CA THR A 109 0.68 13.91 25.50
C THR A 109 2.02 13.34 25.06
N TRP A 110 2.09 12.89 23.82
CA TRP A 110 3.32 12.39 23.21
C TRP A 110 3.29 12.60 21.70
N GLU A 111 4.48 12.62 21.10
CA GLU A 111 4.65 12.80 19.66
C GLU A 111 5.41 11.63 19.06
N GLY A 112 5.19 11.40 17.77
CA GLY A 112 5.91 10.39 17.01
C GLY A 112 5.85 10.61 15.51
N GLU A 113 6.55 9.75 14.78
CA GLU A 113 6.50 9.67 13.33
C GLU A 113 5.96 8.29 12.93
N LEU A 114 4.88 8.28 12.16
CA LEU A 114 4.29 7.08 11.57
C LEU A 114 4.70 7.01 10.10
N LYS A 115 5.41 5.95 9.73
CA LYS A 115 5.80 5.66 8.36
C LYS A 115 4.94 4.53 7.82
N ILE A 116 4.20 4.80 6.75
CA ILE A 116 3.40 3.82 6.03
C ILE A 116 4.11 3.50 4.72
N VAL A 117 4.46 2.23 4.52
CA VAL A 117 4.94 1.70 3.24
C VAL A 117 3.83 0.83 2.68
N GLN A 118 3.36 1.10 1.47
CA GLN A 118 2.19 0.44 0.90
C GLN A 118 2.45 0.07 -0.57
N THR A 119 2.09 -1.16 -0.93
CA THR A 119 1.90 -1.61 -2.31
C THR A 119 0.43 -1.97 -2.51
N TRP A 120 0.08 -2.44 -3.70
CA TRP A 120 -1.27 -2.89 -3.98
C TRP A 120 -1.78 -3.93 -2.96
N ASP A 121 -0.93 -4.90 -2.59
CA ASP A 121 -1.32 -6.02 -1.73
C ASP A 121 -0.71 -6.02 -0.33
N LYS A 122 0.38 -5.26 -0.10
CA LYS A 122 1.13 -5.26 1.16
C LYS A 122 1.18 -3.89 1.81
N VAL A 123 1.27 -3.89 3.13
CA VAL A 123 1.48 -2.68 3.93
C VAL A 123 2.46 -2.97 5.06
N ARG A 124 3.12 -1.91 5.53
CA ARG A 124 3.86 -1.88 6.78
C ARG A 124 3.65 -0.52 7.42
N ILE A 125 3.20 -0.51 8.66
CA ILE A 125 2.99 0.69 9.45
C ILE A 125 4.01 0.64 10.58
N HIS A 126 4.92 1.61 10.58
CA HIS A 126 5.99 1.71 11.57
C HIS A 126 5.84 3.03 12.33
N LEU A 127 5.59 2.97 13.63
CA LEU A 127 5.53 4.14 14.50
C LEU A 127 6.84 4.25 15.26
N LYS A 128 7.44 5.43 15.28
CA LYS A 128 8.62 5.75 16.08
C LYS A 128 8.29 6.91 17.02
N THR A 129 8.54 6.71 18.30
CA THR A 129 8.42 7.74 19.34
C THR A 129 9.81 8.07 19.91
N LYS A 130 9.86 8.93 20.93
CA LYS A 130 11.11 9.23 21.66
C LYS A 130 11.70 7.98 22.34
N ALA A 131 10.89 7.17 23.02
CA ALA A 131 11.35 6.05 23.83
C ALA A 131 11.12 4.65 23.22
N SER A 132 10.28 4.53 22.18
CA SER A 132 9.93 3.22 21.61
C SER A 132 9.71 3.28 20.10
N HIS A 133 9.53 2.12 19.50
CA HIS A 133 9.03 1.96 18.14
C HIS A 133 8.08 0.77 18.07
N SER A 134 7.21 0.75 17.07
CA SER A 134 6.33 -0.39 16.81
C SER A 134 6.20 -0.68 15.34
N ASP A 135 5.98 -1.95 15.02
CA ASP A 135 5.70 -2.43 13.68
C ASP A 135 4.36 -3.15 13.61
N SER A 136 3.64 -2.93 12.51
CA SER A 136 2.38 -3.63 12.25
C SER A 136 2.59 -5.13 12.02
N VAL A 137 1.62 -5.91 12.50
CA VAL A 137 1.55 -7.36 12.31
C VAL A 137 0.46 -7.72 11.31
N THR A 138 -0.69 -7.06 11.40
CA THR A 138 -1.84 -7.20 10.51
C THR A 138 -2.51 -5.84 10.33
N ALA A 139 -3.13 -5.61 9.18
CA ALA A 139 -3.88 -4.40 8.92
C ALA A 139 -5.06 -4.65 7.98
N SER A 140 -6.06 -3.77 8.07
CA SER A 140 -7.18 -3.69 7.15
C SER A 140 -7.50 -2.23 6.84
N ILE A 141 -7.88 -1.98 5.60
CA ILE A 141 -8.48 -0.72 5.16
C ILE A 141 -9.94 -0.96 4.85
N ILE A 142 -10.82 -0.14 5.41
CA ILE A 142 -12.26 -0.14 5.13
C ILE A 142 -12.55 1.11 4.32
N TYR A 143 -13.32 0.94 3.25
CA TYR A 143 -13.94 2.06 2.56
C TYR A 143 -15.45 2.02 2.77
N ASP A 144 -15.99 3.07 3.38
CA ASP A 144 -17.43 3.30 3.47
C ASP A 144 -17.77 4.54 2.65
N LYS A 145 -18.72 4.41 1.72
CA LYS A 145 -19.12 5.49 0.81
C LYS A 145 -19.64 6.73 1.54
N GLY A 146 -20.19 6.58 2.75
CA GLY A 146 -20.71 7.68 3.55
C GLY A 146 -19.73 8.25 4.58
N ILE A 147 -18.69 7.48 4.96
CA ILE A 147 -17.78 7.85 6.05
C ILE A 147 -16.37 8.17 5.54
N GLY A 148 -15.89 7.44 4.53
CA GLY A 148 -14.54 7.58 3.99
C GLY A 148 -13.67 6.35 4.26
N TYR A 149 -12.37 6.59 4.43
CA TYR A 149 -11.39 5.52 4.64
C TYR A 149 -11.04 5.35 6.11
N GLN A 150 -10.95 4.09 6.54
CA GLN A 150 -10.54 3.73 7.88
C GLN A 150 -9.40 2.71 7.80
N LEU A 151 -8.30 2.96 8.51
CA LEU A 151 -7.20 2.02 8.69
C LEU A 151 -7.29 1.42 10.08
N LEU A 152 -7.21 0.09 10.18
CA LEU A 152 -7.14 -0.65 11.43
C LEU A 152 -5.91 -1.53 11.38
N TYR A 153 -5.11 -1.58 12.44
CA TYR A 153 -3.94 -2.45 12.48
C TYR A 153 -3.58 -2.88 13.90
N ASN A 154 -3.01 -4.07 14.00
CA ASN A 154 -2.36 -4.55 15.21
C ASN A 154 -0.86 -4.30 15.09
N TYR A 155 -0.19 -3.99 16.20
CA TYR A 155 1.24 -3.76 16.24
C TYR A 155 1.93 -4.46 17.42
N ARG A 156 3.24 -4.62 17.28
CA ARG A 156 4.15 -4.98 18.36
C ARG A 156 5.06 -3.81 18.63
N ASN A 157 5.10 -3.36 19.89
CA ASN A 157 5.97 -2.29 20.34
C ASN A 157 7.19 -2.85 21.06
N GLN A 158 8.34 -2.23 20.79
CA GLN A 158 9.61 -2.50 21.45
C GLN A 158 10.19 -1.18 21.97
N PRO A 159 10.54 -1.11 23.27
CA PRO A 159 11.34 -0.01 23.81
C PRO A 159 12.69 0.08 23.10
N LYS A 160 13.28 1.28 23.11
CA LYS A 160 14.65 1.47 22.63
C LYS A 160 15.66 0.97 23.66
N THR A 161 16.89 0.70 23.21
CA THR A 161 18.02 0.45 24.10
C THR A 161 18.21 1.62 25.07
N GLY A 162 18.34 1.32 26.37
CA GLY A 162 18.38 2.33 27.44
C GLY A 162 17.02 2.63 28.09
N GLU A 163 15.91 2.24 27.45
CA GLU A 163 14.56 2.36 28.00
C GLU A 163 14.13 1.03 28.65
N GLU A 164 15.02 0.34 29.36
CA GLU A 164 14.80 -1.04 29.83
C GLU A 164 13.71 -1.16 30.92
N HIS A 165 13.40 -0.05 31.59
CA HIS A 165 12.28 0.05 32.53
C HIS A 165 10.91 -0.06 31.84
N LEU A 166 10.88 0.10 30.51
CA LEU A 166 9.69 0.00 29.69
C LEU A 166 9.44 -1.45 29.26
N THR A 167 8.21 -1.93 29.41
CA THR A 167 7.79 -3.26 28.92
C THR A 167 7.42 -3.23 27.44
N SER A 168 7.83 -4.26 26.69
CA SER A 168 7.27 -4.52 25.36
C SER A 168 5.78 -4.82 25.48
N HIS A 169 5.01 -4.46 24.45
CA HIS A 169 3.57 -4.67 24.44
C HIS A 169 3.05 -4.89 23.01
N VAL A 170 1.82 -5.39 22.92
CA VAL A 170 1.07 -5.43 21.67
C VAL A 170 -0.07 -4.44 21.76
N GLY A 171 -0.57 -3.99 20.62
CA GLY A 171 -1.71 -3.08 20.62
C GLY A 171 -2.45 -3.09 19.31
N PHE A 172 -3.49 -2.29 19.30
CA PHE A 172 -4.36 -2.04 18.17
C PHE A 172 -4.52 -0.54 18.00
N ALA A 173 -4.59 -0.08 16.76
CA ALA A 173 -4.94 1.28 16.44
C ALA A 173 -5.90 1.34 15.26
N GLU A 174 -6.79 2.33 15.31
CA GLU A 174 -7.74 2.69 14.26
C GLU A 174 -7.55 4.16 13.91
N PHE A 175 -7.58 4.48 12.61
CA PHE A 175 -7.56 5.83 12.08
C PHE A 175 -8.68 6.01 11.06
N ARG A 176 -9.37 7.16 11.12
CA ARG A 176 -10.34 7.61 10.13
C ARG A 176 -9.78 8.82 9.40
N PHE A 177 -9.62 8.68 8.09
CA PHE A 177 -9.00 9.70 7.26
C PHE A 177 -10.01 10.75 6.82
N ASP A 178 -9.53 11.97 6.68
CA ASP A 178 -10.25 13.02 5.97
C ASP A 178 -10.39 12.72 4.46
N ALA A 179 -11.18 13.55 3.78
CA ALA A 179 -11.53 13.35 2.38
C ALA A 179 -10.33 13.50 1.42
N ASP A 180 -9.33 14.31 1.78
CA ASP A 180 -8.12 14.56 1.01
C ASP A 180 -6.93 13.68 1.43
N LEU A 181 -7.10 12.79 2.41
CA LEU A 181 -6.10 11.85 2.90
C LEU A 181 -4.83 12.55 3.41
N LYS A 182 -4.99 13.72 4.03
CA LYS A 182 -3.91 14.52 4.60
C LYS A 182 -3.86 14.45 6.12
N SER A 183 -4.97 14.10 6.77
CA SER A 183 -5.02 13.88 8.20
C SER A 183 -5.92 12.70 8.56
N ALA A 184 -5.74 12.17 9.77
CA ALA A 184 -6.66 11.18 10.32
C ALA A 184 -6.72 11.29 11.83
N GLU A 185 -7.89 10.99 12.38
CA GLU A 185 -8.11 10.88 13.81
C GLU A 185 -8.38 9.45 14.21
N GLY A 186 -7.95 9.08 15.39
CA GLY A 186 -7.92 7.68 15.78
C GLY A 186 -7.76 7.44 17.25
N HIS A 187 -7.82 6.15 17.58
CA HIS A 187 -7.66 5.64 18.93
C HIS A 187 -6.72 4.44 18.92
N TYR A 188 -6.04 4.22 20.04
CA TYR A 188 -5.25 3.02 20.27
C TYR A 188 -5.54 2.44 21.64
N PHE A 189 -5.27 1.14 21.75
CA PHE A 189 -5.16 0.47 23.03
C PHE A 189 -4.00 -0.51 23.01
N ASN A 190 -3.36 -0.65 24.17
CA ASN A 190 -2.24 -1.55 24.43
C ASN A 190 -2.70 -2.71 25.31
N GLY A 191 -2.04 -3.86 25.14
CA GLY A 191 -2.20 -5.05 25.95
C GLY A 191 -0.87 -5.83 26.05
N GLN A 192 -0.88 -6.93 26.81
CA GLN A 192 0.30 -7.78 27.07
C GLN A 192 1.56 -6.98 27.47
N GLY A 193 1.49 -6.25 28.60
CA GLY A 193 2.63 -5.55 29.19
C GLY A 193 2.33 -4.12 29.63
N ARG A 194 1.37 -3.46 28.96
CA ARG A 194 0.80 -2.15 29.36
C ARG A 194 -0.67 -2.09 29.00
N ALA A 195 -1.52 -1.78 29.98
CA ALA A 195 -2.96 -1.64 29.78
C ALA A 195 -3.32 -0.15 29.65
N THR A 196 -2.84 0.47 28.56
CA THR A 196 -3.06 1.90 28.29
C THR A 196 -3.86 2.10 27.02
N TYR A 197 -4.58 3.22 26.94
CA TYR A 197 -5.36 3.60 25.77
C TYR A 197 -5.34 5.11 25.59
N GLY A 198 -5.62 5.55 24.37
CA GLY A 198 -5.57 6.97 24.05
C GLY A 198 -6.09 7.29 22.66
N THR A 199 -5.95 8.57 22.31
CA THR A 199 -6.30 9.13 21.00
C THR A 199 -5.04 9.54 20.25
N MET A 200 -5.10 9.53 18.93
CA MET A 200 -4.04 10.03 18.06
C MET A 200 -4.65 10.84 16.94
N THR A 201 -4.01 11.95 16.61
CA THR A 201 -4.19 12.67 15.35
C THR A 201 -2.92 12.49 14.54
N ILE A 202 -3.06 12.16 13.26
CA ILE A 202 -1.93 12.06 12.34
C ILE A 202 -2.08 13.06 11.21
N THR A 203 -0.99 13.70 10.83
CA THR A 203 -0.95 14.67 9.72
C THR A 203 0.18 14.31 8.76
N ARG A 204 -0.12 14.28 7.46
CA ARG A 204 0.84 13.90 6.43
C ARG A 204 1.98 14.92 6.39
N ILE A 205 3.22 14.43 6.43
CA ILE A 205 4.42 15.27 6.29
C ILE A 205 4.65 15.44 4.79
N GLU A 206 4.26 16.59 4.25
CA GLU A 206 4.61 16.97 2.88
C GLU A 206 6.14 17.16 2.79
N HIS A 207 6.77 16.47 1.84
CA HIS A 207 8.12 16.82 1.45
C HIS A 207 8.03 18.07 0.58
N ALA A 208 8.55 19.20 1.09
CA ALA A 208 8.90 20.36 0.27
C ALA A 208 10.04 19.99 -0.70
#